data_AF-A0A7S1HXN6-F1
#
_entry.id   AF-A0A7S1HXN6-F1
#
_cell.length_a   1.000
_cell.length_b   1.000
_cell.length_c   1.000
_cell.angle_alpha   90.00
_cell.angle_beta   90.00
_cell.angle_gamma   90.00
#
_symmetry.space_group_name_H-M   'P 1'
#
loop_
_entity.id
_entity.type
_entity.pdbx_description
1 polymer ?
#
loop_
_entity_poly.entity_id
_entity_poly.type
_entity_poly.pdbx_seq_one_letter_code
_entity_poly.pdbx_strand_id
1 'polypeptide(L)'
;QELMIDVHLHRVVLDLLKCPFYPSHMHVGPPMVKITQVNQPEHRALHNMCVTAYRFLKALVTGSDTFALKLQSAIPFFMDHLGFRFHVSDLLSDMFSGNAVLMEYVDEEMVSQWIMNAQVQNNQLRYSKFLARILETCGQSVIRIQNVVAEKIFTTGLNLLTPMQINP
;
A
#
# COMPACT_ATOMS: atom_id res chain seq x y z
N GLN A 1 -6.98 -19.56 -6.40
CA GLN A 1 -6.35 -18.78 -5.30
C GLN A 1 -5.83 -19.71 -4.21
N GLU A 2 -6.59 -20.71 -3.75
CA GLU A 2 -6.17 -21.68 -2.71
C GLU A 2 -4.83 -22.40 -3.00
N LEU A 3 -4.64 -22.95 -4.21
CA LEU A 3 -3.36 -23.60 -4.58
C LEU A 3 -2.13 -22.68 -4.42
N MET A 4 -2.30 -21.37 -4.61
CA MET A 4 -1.22 -20.38 -4.46
C MET A 4 -0.92 -20.09 -2.98
N ILE A 5 -1.90 -20.29 -2.09
CA ILE A 5 -1.69 -20.26 -0.63
C ILE A 5 -0.82 -21.44 -0.23
N ASP A 6 -1.16 -22.63 -0.72
CA ASP A 6 -0.51 -23.89 -0.32
C ASP A 6 0.97 -23.93 -0.69
N VAL A 7 1.32 -23.42 -1.87
CA VAL A 7 2.71 -23.30 -2.32
C VAL A 7 3.41 -22.04 -1.80
N HIS A 8 2.76 -21.26 -0.93
CA HIS A 8 3.34 -20.05 -0.32
C HIS A 8 3.85 -19.01 -1.34
N LEU A 9 3.20 -18.91 -2.50
CA LEU A 9 3.67 -18.08 -3.62
C LEU A 9 3.82 -16.60 -3.24
N HIS A 10 2.96 -16.10 -2.35
CA HIS A 10 3.04 -14.75 -1.79
C HIS A 10 4.40 -14.46 -1.11
N ARG A 11 5.02 -15.46 -0.45
CA ARG A 11 6.33 -15.30 0.19
C ARG A 11 7.43 -15.14 -0.84
N VAL A 12 7.43 -15.96 -1.88
CA VAL A 12 8.40 -15.88 -2.99
C VAL A 12 8.35 -14.51 -3.65
N VAL A 13 7.14 -13.99 -3.88
CA VAL A 13 6.95 -12.66 -4.48
C VAL A 13 7.40 -11.54 -3.53
N LEU A 14 7.14 -11.66 -2.23
CA LEU A 14 7.66 -10.72 -1.23
C LEU A 14 9.19 -10.72 -1.18
N ASP A 15 9.81 -11.89 -1.22
CA ASP A 15 11.28 -12.02 -1.20
C ASP A 15 11.89 -11.39 -2.46
N LEU A 16 11.27 -11.60 -3.63
CA LEU A 16 11.66 -10.95 -4.88
C LEU A 16 11.55 -9.42 -4.80
N LEU A 17 10.51 -8.90 -4.14
CA LEU A 17 10.32 -7.47 -3.93
C LEU A 17 11.33 -6.88 -2.92
N LYS A 18 11.77 -7.64 -1.92
CA LYS A 18 12.73 -7.19 -0.90
C LYS A 18 14.17 -7.24 -1.37
N CYS A 19 14.53 -8.28 -2.12
CA CYS A 19 15.90 -8.57 -2.58
C CYS A 19 16.68 -7.36 -3.13
N PRO A 20 16.11 -6.49 -4.00
CA PRO A 20 16.86 -5.37 -4.56
C PRO A 20 17.10 -4.21 -3.58
N PHE A 21 16.26 -4.06 -2.55
CA PHE A 21 16.23 -2.87 -1.70
C PHE A 21 16.72 -3.11 -0.26
N TYR A 22 16.74 -4.36 0.20
CA TYR A 22 17.11 -4.72 1.57
C TYR A 22 18.21 -5.79 1.58
N PRO A 23 19.19 -5.69 2.49
CA PRO A 23 20.16 -6.76 2.70
C PRO A 23 19.42 -8.04 3.10
N SER A 24 19.55 -9.11 2.32
CA SER A 24 19.01 -10.41 2.71
C SER A 24 19.84 -10.97 3.87
N HIS A 25 19.20 -11.68 4.81
CA HIS A 25 19.93 -12.42 5.84
C HIS A 25 20.92 -13.44 5.26
N MET A 26 20.75 -13.83 3.99
CA MET A 26 21.66 -14.71 3.25
C MET A 26 22.71 -13.98 2.39
N HIS A 27 22.58 -12.66 2.18
CA HIS A 27 23.53 -11.86 1.41
C HIS A 27 24.05 -10.70 2.26
N VAL A 28 25.26 -10.87 2.78
CA VAL A 28 26.00 -9.80 3.45
C VAL A 28 26.49 -8.82 2.38
N GLY A 29 25.67 -7.82 2.06
CA GLY A 29 25.99 -6.80 1.08
C GLY A 29 25.05 -5.59 1.15
N PRO A 30 25.48 -4.41 0.66
CA PRO A 30 24.60 -3.26 0.54
C PRO A 30 23.43 -3.57 -0.43
N PRO A 31 22.29 -2.87 -0.29
CA PRO A 31 21.20 -3.01 -1.25
C PRO A 31 21.69 -2.70 -2.67
N MET A 32 21.19 -3.46 -3.64
CA MET A 32 21.60 -3.32 -5.04
C MET A 32 21.21 -1.95 -5.60
N VAL A 33 20.03 -1.46 -5.22
CA VAL A 33 19.47 -0.19 -5.69
C VAL A 33 18.74 0.48 -4.53
N LYS A 34 18.92 1.80 -4.32
CA LYS A 34 18.08 2.54 -3.38
C LYS A 34 16.68 2.69 -3.99
N ILE A 35 15.62 2.55 -3.20
CA ILE A 35 14.25 2.69 -3.70
C ILE A 35 14.00 4.03 -4.40
N THR A 36 14.66 5.11 -3.95
CA THR A 36 14.60 6.43 -4.58
C THR A 36 15.16 6.50 -6.00
N GLN A 37 16.02 5.54 -6.39
CA GLN A 37 16.65 5.47 -7.70
C GLN A 37 15.90 4.56 -8.68
N VAL A 38 14.97 3.73 -8.20
CA VAL A 38 14.34 2.70 -9.04
C VAL A 38 13.56 3.24 -10.24
N ASN A 39 13.13 4.51 -10.20
CA ASN A 39 12.44 5.17 -11.31
C ASN A 39 13.39 5.69 -12.40
N GLN A 40 14.70 5.60 -12.20
CA GLN A 40 15.69 6.03 -13.18
C GLN A 40 15.71 5.07 -14.39
N PRO A 41 15.98 5.56 -15.62
CA PRO A 41 15.93 4.77 -16.84
C PRO A 41 16.78 3.48 -16.81
N GLU A 42 17.93 3.51 -16.16
CA GLU A 42 18.85 2.39 -15.96
C GLU A 42 18.25 1.23 -15.15
N HIS A 43 17.22 1.51 -14.35
CA HIS A 43 16.53 0.52 -13.50
C HIS A 43 15.15 0.15 -14.03
N ARG A 44 14.83 0.48 -15.30
CA ARG A 44 13.50 0.21 -15.90
C ARG A 44 13.06 -1.26 -15.79
N ALA A 45 13.97 -2.21 -15.96
CA ALA A 45 13.65 -3.63 -15.83
C ALA A 45 13.22 -3.98 -14.39
N LEU A 46 13.98 -3.51 -13.40
CA LEU A 46 13.67 -3.69 -11.98
C LEU A 46 12.34 -3.02 -11.60
N HIS A 47 12.11 -1.80 -12.07
CA HIS A 47 10.84 -1.10 -11.87
C HIS A 47 9.66 -1.91 -12.41
N ASN A 48 9.76 -2.42 -13.64
CA ASN A 48 8.70 -3.22 -14.26
C ASN A 48 8.44 -4.54 -13.52
N MET A 49 9.50 -5.18 -13.02
CA MET A 49 9.37 -6.35 -12.14
C MET A 49 8.61 -6.00 -10.86
N CYS A 50 8.97 -4.89 -10.19
CA CYS A 50 8.28 -4.45 -8.99
C CYS A 50 6.80 -4.17 -9.25
N VAL A 51 6.47 -3.40 -10.30
CA VAL A 51 5.08 -3.12 -10.72
C VAL A 51 4.30 -4.43 -10.94
N THR A 52 4.91 -5.39 -11.62
CA THR A 52 4.27 -6.68 -11.93
C THR A 52 4.04 -7.51 -10.66
N ALA A 53 5.02 -7.54 -9.75
CA ALA A 53 4.90 -8.22 -8.47
C ALA A 53 3.81 -7.60 -7.58
N TYR A 54 3.70 -6.27 -7.51
CA TYR A 54 2.62 -5.59 -6.79
C TYR A 54 1.25 -5.85 -7.41
N ARG A 55 1.13 -5.85 -8.75
CA ARG A 55 -0.12 -6.23 -9.43
C ARG A 55 -0.53 -7.66 -9.16
N PHE A 56 0.45 -8.57 -9.10
CA PHE A 56 0.21 -9.96 -8.75
C PHE A 56 -0.27 -10.10 -7.30
N LEU A 57 0.41 -9.47 -6.33
CA LEU A 57 -0.03 -9.46 -4.94
C LEU A 57 -1.43 -8.86 -4.80
N LYS A 58 -1.73 -7.78 -5.53
CA LYS A 58 -3.06 -7.18 -5.57
C LYS A 58 -4.11 -8.21 -6.01
N ALA A 59 -3.87 -8.91 -7.12
CA ALA A 59 -4.78 -9.94 -7.61
C ALA A 59 -4.98 -11.12 -6.63
N LEU A 60 -4.02 -11.38 -5.75
CA LEU A 60 -4.18 -12.38 -4.67
C LEU A 60 -5.08 -11.88 -3.53
N VAL A 61 -5.00 -10.59 -3.18
CA VAL A 61 -5.78 -10.03 -2.07
C VAL A 61 -7.18 -9.60 -2.48
N THR A 62 -7.40 -9.23 -3.74
CA THR A 62 -8.72 -8.79 -4.21
C THR A 62 -9.76 -9.90 -3.99
N GLY A 63 -10.71 -9.64 -3.09
CA GLY A 63 -11.79 -10.58 -2.75
C GLY A 63 -11.37 -11.73 -1.81
N SER A 64 -10.19 -11.68 -1.20
CA SER A 64 -9.69 -12.73 -0.31
C SER A 64 -9.01 -12.18 0.95
N ASP A 65 -9.80 -12.04 2.03
CA ASP A 65 -9.31 -11.61 3.35
C ASP A 65 -8.19 -12.49 3.89
N THR A 66 -8.22 -13.79 3.61
CA THR A 66 -7.17 -14.73 4.04
C THR A 66 -5.80 -14.37 3.46
N PHE A 67 -5.76 -13.90 2.21
CA PHE A 67 -4.51 -13.46 1.58
C PHE A 67 -4.07 -12.10 2.12
N ALA A 68 -5.01 -11.17 2.33
CA ALA A 68 -4.71 -9.88 2.93
C ALA A 68 -4.09 -10.06 4.34
N LEU A 69 -4.66 -10.93 5.17
CA LEU A 69 -4.13 -11.26 6.50
C LEU A 69 -2.75 -11.93 6.43
N LYS A 70 -2.49 -12.80 5.44
CA LYS A 70 -1.15 -13.40 5.25
C LYS A 70 -0.08 -12.37 4.89
N LEU A 71 -0.46 -11.22 4.33
CA LEU A 71 0.45 -10.12 3.97
C LEU A 71 0.55 -9.05 5.07
N GLN A 72 -0.18 -9.18 6.17
CA GLN A 72 -0.22 -8.19 7.25
C GLN A 72 1.18 -7.80 7.75
N SER A 73 2.05 -8.77 8.01
CA SER A 73 3.41 -8.49 8.52
C SER A 73 4.31 -7.77 7.49
N ALA A 74 3.89 -7.70 6.23
CA ALA A 74 4.60 -6.98 5.17
C ALA A 74 4.06 -5.54 4.97
N ILE A 75 3.03 -5.12 5.70
CA ILE A 75 2.47 -3.76 5.58
C ILE A 75 3.53 -2.66 5.78
N PRO A 76 4.41 -2.70 6.80
CA PRO A 76 5.47 -1.68 6.94
C PRO A 76 6.37 -1.58 5.70
N PHE A 77 6.73 -2.73 5.11
CA PHE A 77 7.52 -2.78 3.87
C PHE A 77 6.76 -2.18 2.67
N PHE A 78 5.43 -2.38 2.59
CA PHE A 78 4.61 -1.73 1.56
C PHE A 78 4.52 -0.21 1.78
N MET A 79 4.43 0.24 3.03
CA MET A 79 4.42 1.66 3.36
C MET A 79 5.73 2.35 2.96
N ASP A 80 6.88 1.70 3.13
CA ASP A 80 8.19 2.21 2.64
C ASP A 80 8.19 2.43 1.12
N HIS A 81 7.34 1.69 0.39
CA HIS A 81 7.21 1.75 -1.05
C HIS A 81 6.02 2.63 -1.51
N LEU A 82 5.30 3.27 -0.58
CA LEU A 82 4.23 4.20 -0.89
C LEU A 82 4.79 5.46 -1.56
N GLY A 83 4.06 6.00 -2.55
CA GLY A 83 4.51 7.17 -3.32
C GLY A 83 5.44 6.83 -4.50
N PHE A 84 6.01 5.62 -4.53
CA PHE A 84 6.73 5.12 -5.70
C PHE A 84 5.74 4.62 -6.77
N ARG A 85 6.14 4.64 -8.05
CA ARG A 85 5.28 4.31 -9.21
C ARG A 85 5.01 2.80 -9.37
N PHE A 86 4.92 2.09 -8.25
CA PHE A 86 4.69 0.65 -8.16
C PHE A 86 3.22 0.26 -7.95
N HIS A 87 2.32 1.23 -7.78
CA HIS A 87 0.90 1.00 -7.46
C HIS A 87 0.65 0.32 -6.09
N VAL A 88 1.53 0.54 -5.11
CA VAL A 88 1.39 -0.06 -3.77
C VAL A 88 0.13 0.41 -3.04
N SER A 89 -0.28 1.65 -3.26
CA SER A 89 -1.54 2.18 -2.72
C SER A 89 -2.77 1.40 -3.17
N ASP A 90 -2.76 0.87 -4.41
CA ASP A 90 -3.86 0.05 -4.91
C ASP A 90 -3.89 -1.33 -4.21
N LEU A 91 -2.72 -1.92 -3.92
CA LEU A 91 -2.61 -3.16 -3.13
C LEU A 91 -3.10 -2.95 -1.70
N LEU A 92 -2.57 -1.94 -1.02
CA LEU A 92 -2.92 -1.67 0.37
C LEU A 92 -4.42 -1.34 0.49
N SER A 93 -4.98 -0.55 -0.45
CA SER A 93 -6.42 -0.27 -0.45
C SER A 93 -7.27 -1.54 -0.53
N ASP A 94 -6.89 -2.50 -1.39
CA ASP A 94 -7.58 -3.78 -1.50
C ASP A 94 -7.40 -4.64 -0.24
N MET A 95 -6.22 -4.60 0.40
CA MET A 95 -5.97 -5.34 1.65
C MET A 95 -6.89 -4.87 2.78
N PHE A 96 -7.02 -3.56 2.97
CA PHE A 96 -7.83 -3.00 4.04
C PHE A 96 -9.33 -2.96 3.71
N SER A 97 -9.71 -3.02 2.43
CA SER A 97 -11.11 -2.91 2.03
C SER A 97 -11.95 -4.08 2.53
N GLY A 98 -12.86 -3.80 3.47
CA GLY A 98 -13.75 -4.81 4.06
C GLY A 98 -13.10 -5.66 5.14
N ASN A 99 -11.81 -5.46 5.44
CA ASN A 99 -11.08 -6.23 6.43
C ASN A 99 -10.94 -5.44 7.74
N ALA A 100 -11.96 -5.54 8.60
CA ALA A 100 -11.99 -4.84 9.88
C ALA A 100 -10.80 -5.21 10.80
N VAL A 101 -10.31 -6.45 10.70
CA VAL A 101 -9.14 -6.92 11.47
C VAL A 101 -7.88 -6.17 11.05
N LEU A 102 -7.65 -6.02 9.74
CA LEU A 102 -6.51 -5.24 9.25
C LEU A 102 -6.62 -3.77 9.62
N MET A 103 -7.84 -3.21 9.66
CA MET A 103 -8.05 -1.81 10.04
C MET A 103 -7.60 -1.49 11.47
N GLU A 104 -7.50 -2.49 12.35
CA GLU A 104 -6.95 -2.30 13.71
C GLU A 104 -5.43 -1.99 13.72
N TYR A 105 -4.73 -2.30 12.62
CA TYR A 105 -3.30 -2.04 12.46
C TYR A 105 -3.01 -0.68 11.80
N VAL A 106 -4.04 0.07 11.42
CA VAL A 106 -3.85 1.43 10.91
C VAL A 106 -3.57 2.37 12.07
N ASP A 107 -2.38 2.95 12.08
CA ASP A 107 -1.97 3.94 13.07
C ASP A 107 -1.90 5.35 12.46
N GLU A 108 -1.65 6.33 13.33
CA GLU A 108 -1.60 7.73 12.94
C GLU A 108 -0.44 8.03 11.97
N GLU A 109 0.67 7.31 12.09
CA GLU A 109 1.82 7.46 11.20
C GLU A 109 1.46 7.02 9.78
N MET A 110 0.81 5.86 9.63
CA MET A 110 0.32 5.36 8.35
C MET A 110 -0.62 6.36 7.68
N VAL A 111 -1.57 6.93 8.44
CA VAL A 111 -2.48 7.97 7.94
C VAL A 111 -1.71 9.22 7.51
N SER A 112 -0.74 9.66 8.30
CA SER A 112 0.07 10.84 8.01
C SER A 112 0.86 10.66 6.72
N GLN A 113 1.49 9.50 6.53
CA GLN A 113 2.19 9.15 5.30
C GLN A 113 1.24 9.11 4.09
N TRP A 114 0.02 8.61 4.27
CA TRP A 114 -0.96 8.55 3.19
C TRP A 114 -1.44 9.94 2.75
N ILE A 115 -1.72 10.83 3.71
CA ILE A 115 -2.11 12.22 3.45
C ILE A 115 -0.96 12.98 2.77
N MET A 116 0.26 12.85 3.28
CA MET A 116 1.45 13.46 2.67
C MET A 116 1.62 13.00 1.21
N ASN A 117 1.50 11.69 0.95
CA ASN A 117 1.57 11.16 -0.41
C ASN A 117 0.41 11.64 -1.30
N ALA A 118 -0.80 11.79 -0.75
CA ALA A 118 -1.93 12.36 -1.48
C ALA A 118 -1.61 13.79 -1.95
N GLN A 119 -1.06 14.64 -1.07
CA GLN A 119 -0.69 16.02 -1.39
C GLN A 119 0.43 16.08 -2.45
N VAL A 120 1.52 15.32 -2.24
CA VAL A 120 2.67 15.31 -3.16
C VAL A 120 2.29 14.79 -4.55
N GLN A 121 1.37 13.82 -4.61
CA GLN A 121 0.91 13.22 -5.87
C GLN A 121 -0.29 13.96 -6.49
N ASN A 122 -0.52 15.21 -6.10
CA ASN A 122 -1.59 16.08 -6.61
C ASN A 122 -3.00 15.47 -6.46
N ASN A 123 -3.31 14.98 -5.26
CA ASN A 123 -4.61 14.44 -4.86
C ASN A 123 -5.14 13.34 -5.79
N GLN A 124 -4.24 12.47 -6.26
CA GLN A 124 -4.65 11.30 -7.03
C GLN A 124 -5.74 10.52 -6.29
N LEU A 125 -6.84 10.25 -7.01
CA LEU A 125 -8.06 9.62 -6.49
C LEU A 125 -7.83 8.33 -5.69
N ARG A 126 -6.75 7.59 -5.98
CA ARG A 126 -6.39 6.37 -5.25
C ARG A 126 -6.12 6.62 -3.76
N TYR A 127 -5.52 7.76 -3.41
CA TYR A 127 -5.18 8.07 -2.02
C TYR A 127 -6.43 8.53 -1.25
N SER A 128 -7.30 9.31 -1.88
CA SER A 128 -8.57 9.72 -1.26
C SER A 128 -9.53 8.56 -1.07
N LYS A 129 -9.56 7.59 -2.01
CA LYS A 129 -10.36 6.36 -1.88
C LYS A 129 -10.01 5.55 -0.64
N PHE A 130 -8.73 5.41 -0.32
CA PHE A 130 -8.29 4.72 0.89
C PHE A 130 -8.74 5.44 2.15
N LEU A 131 -8.52 6.76 2.22
CA LEU A 131 -8.93 7.57 3.37
C LEU A 131 -10.46 7.55 3.58
N ALA A 132 -11.23 7.62 2.49
CA ALA A 132 -12.69 7.46 2.55
C ALA A 132 -13.08 6.08 3.10
N ARG A 133 -12.36 5.03 2.71
CA ARG A 133 -12.63 3.67 3.21
C ARG A 133 -12.41 3.51 4.71
N ILE A 134 -11.40 4.18 5.27
CA ILE A 134 -11.20 4.23 6.72
C ILE A 134 -12.42 4.87 7.40
N LEU A 135 -12.93 5.97 6.84
CA LEU A 135 -14.11 6.69 7.36
C LEU A 135 -15.41 5.87 7.23
N GLU A 136 -15.52 5.01 6.23
CA GLU A 136 -16.68 4.12 6.04
C GLU A 136 -16.65 2.86 6.93
N THR A 137 -15.49 2.50 7.48
CA THR A 137 -15.36 1.23 8.22
C THR A 137 -15.95 1.34 9.62
N CYS A 138 -16.84 0.42 9.98
CA CYS A 138 -17.46 0.38 11.30
C CYS A 138 -16.61 -0.44 12.30
N GLY A 139 -16.39 0.10 13.50
CA GLY A 139 -15.72 -0.61 14.59
C GLY A 139 -15.17 0.37 15.65
N GLN A 140 -15.20 -0.01 16.93
CA GLN A 140 -14.76 0.87 18.03
C GLN A 140 -13.26 1.22 17.91
N SER A 141 -12.42 0.27 17.50
CA SER A 141 -10.98 0.48 17.24
C SER A 141 -10.75 1.47 16.08
N VAL A 142 -11.70 1.57 15.15
CA VAL A 142 -11.61 2.39 13.95
C VAL A 142 -12.01 3.86 14.21
N ILE A 143 -12.86 4.13 15.22
CA ILE A 143 -13.30 5.50 15.55
C ILE A 143 -12.11 6.41 15.86
N ARG A 144 -11.10 5.91 16.59
CA ARG A 144 -9.89 6.69 16.89
C ARG A 144 -9.18 7.13 15.61
N ILE A 145 -8.98 6.21 14.68
CA ILE A 145 -8.27 6.51 13.44
C ILE A 145 -9.11 7.40 12.51
N GLN A 146 -10.43 7.27 12.53
CA GLN A 146 -11.34 8.16 11.80
C GLN A 146 -11.24 9.60 12.28
N ASN A 147 -11.15 9.82 13.59
CA ASN A 147 -10.95 11.15 14.16
C ASN A 147 -9.62 11.75 13.70
N VAL A 148 -8.54 10.96 13.73
CA VAL A 148 -7.21 11.38 13.24
C VAL A 148 -7.25 11.74 11.75
N VAL A 149 -7.91 10.91 10.92
CA VAL A 149 -8.09 11.16 9.50
C VAL A 149 -8.86 12.47 9.28
N ALA A 150 -10.00 12.65 9.96
CA ALA A 150 -10.84 13.84 9.84
C ALA A 150 -10.10 15.12 10.26
N GLU A 151 -9.38 15.09 11.38
CA GLU A 151 -8.57 16.20 11.86
C GLU A 151 -7.47 16.57 10.85
N LYS A 152 -6.68 15.59 10.41
CA LYS A 152 -5.59 15.86 9.46
C LYS A 152 -6.12 16.35 8.10
N ILE A 153 -7.25 15.83 7.61
CA ILE A 153 -7.90 16.34 6.39
C ILE A 153 -8.29 17.81 6.55
N PHE A 154 -8.93 18.15 7.67
CA PHE A 154 -9.35 19.52 7.95
C PHE A 154 -8.16 20.47 8.03
N THR A 155 -7.11 20.10 8.77
CA THR A 155 -5.91 20.92 8.94
C THR A 155 -5.11 21.09 7.64
N THR A 156 -5.04 20.04 6.81
CA THR A 156 -4.30 20.08 5.54
C THR A 156 -5.09 20.69 4.38
N GLY A 157 -6.39 20.91 4.55
CA GLY A 157 -7.29 21.34 3.47
C GLY A 157 -7.41 20.30 2.35
N LEU A 158 -7.11 19.03 2.62
CA LEU A 158 -7.15 17.96 1.62
C LEU A 158 -8.60 17.74 1.18
N ASN A 159 -8.92 18.09 -0.07
CA ASN A 159 -10.26 17.84 -0.58
C ASN A 159 -10.41 16.35 -0.96
N LEU A 160 -11.03 15.56 -0.09
CA LEU A 160 -11.41 14.18 -0.40
C LEU A 160 -12.58 14.09 -1.40
N LEU A 161 -13.32 15.18 -1.57
CA LEU A 161 -14.55 15.28 -2.36
C LEU A 161 -14.31 15.84 -3.77
N THR A 162 -13.08 15.82 -4.30
CA THR A 162 -12.86 16.22 -5.69
C THR A 162 -13.81 15.39 -6.57
N PRO A 163 -14.74 16.05 -7.30
CA PRO A 163 -15.78 15.32 -8.00
C PRO A 163 -15.12 14.34 -8.96
N MET A 164 -15.72 13.16 -9.06
CA MET A 164 -15.58 12.32 -10.25
C MET A 164 -15.81 13.25 -11.45
N GLN A 165 -14.75 13.76 -12.06
CA GLN A 165 -14.84 14.29 -13.41
C GLN A 165 -15.13 13.08 -14.28
N ILE A 166 -16.42 12.75 -14.36
CA ILE A 166 -17.00 12.00 -15.45
C ILE A 166 -16.71 12.90 -16.65
N ASN A 167 -15.60 12.63 -17.35
CA ASN A 167 -15.44 13.15 -18.69
C ASN A 167 -16.62 12.59 -19.51
N PRO A 168 -17.43 13.46 -20.16
CA PRO A 168 -18.47 13.01 -21.07
C PRO A 168 -17.91 12.20 -22.25
#